data_AF-A0A7C6N5E0-F1
#
_entry.id   AF-A0A7C6N5E0-F1
#
_cell.length_a   1.000
_cell.length_b   1.000
_cell.length_c   1.000
_cell.angle_alpha   90.00
_cell.angle_beta   90.00
_cell.angle_gamma   90.00
#
_symmetry.space_group_name_H-M   'P 1'
#
loop_
_entity.id
_entity.type
_entity.pdbx_description
1 polymer ?
#
loop_
_entity_poly.entity_id
_entity_poly.type
_entity_poly.pdbx_seq_one_letter_code
_entity_poly.pdbx_strand_id
1 'polypeptide(L)'
;MGFNLRLLSVTTPGELVGELEAINVSPEGVKIMEPKADFILVKVEGLSPQAANILKQEMLAKGGEVAVSWEHARLEGGSGPAIIMGTRAQYERLLAVLPRQPFDLPALAEELRVLFAARNTPPAPLTIKGKRFVWGERTYIMGIINLTPDSFSGDGLLRAGKTVESALRQAERFLEEGADILDLGGESTRPRATPVSAEEEKRRLFPVVEALAKHSPLPISVDTYKAPVAQAALEAGADLINDVWGLQFDPEMAAVVARFQAPVIVMHNKTAPGYQDLMGEIAGFLRQSINLATAAGLPREKVIIDPGIGFGKTSEDNLQVIARLEELKSLGAPILLGTSRKSVIGLTLGLPVTERLEGTAATVAVGISKGADLIRVHDVKEMARVARMTDALIRVHAYTG
;
A
#
# COMPACT_ATOMS: atom_id res chain seq x y z
N MET A 1 23.51 -43.15 -13.62
CA MET A 1 22.40 -42.19 -13.71
C MET A 1 22.52 -41.25 -12.54
N GLY A 2 22.65 -39.94 -12.78
CA GLY A 2 22.67 -38.94 -11.72
C GLY A 2 21.36 -38.16 -11.76
N PHE A 3 20.80 -37.84 -10.60
CA PHE A 3 19.68 -36.90 -10.52
C PHE A 3 20.24 -35.48 -10.66
N ASN A 4 19.63 -34.66 -11.52
CA ASN A 4 19.90 -33.23 -11.59
C ASN A 4 18.76 -32.48 -10.89
N LEU A 5 19.00 -32.04 -9.67
CA LEU A 5 17.99 -31.40 -8.82
C LEU A 5 18.16 -29.88 -8.88
N ARG A 6 17.06 -29.14 -9.10
CA ARG A 6 17.00 -27.69 -8.87
C ARG A 6 15.78 -27.35 -8.01
N LEU A 7 15.89 -26.29 -7.22
CA LEU A 7 14.74 -25.68 -6.56
C LEU A 7 14.03 -24.75 -7.55
N LEU A 8 12.71 -24.86 -7.67
CA LEU A 8 11.90 -23.94 -8.45
C LEU A 8 11.53 -22.72 -7.60
N SER A 9 11.81 -21.52 -8.10
CA SER A 9 11.35 -20.27 -7.48
C SER A 9 10.08 -19.80 -8.19
N VAL A 10 9.01 -20.60 -8.09
CA VAL A 10 7.69 -20.20 -8.59
C VAL A 10 7.10 -19.21 -7.59
N THR A 11 6.98 -17.97 -8.02
CA THR A 11 6.40 -16.86 -7.24
C THR A 11 4.97 -16.54 -7.66
N THR A 12 4.52 -17.03 -8.82
CA THR A 12 3.15 -16.85 -9.31
C THR A 12 2.54 -18.18 -9.78
N PRO A 13 1.20 -18.35 -9.70
CA PRO A 13 0.52 -19.51 -10.27
C PRO A 13 0.86 -19.80 -11.75
N GLY A 14 1.06 -18.75 -12.55
CA GLY A 14 1.37 -18.90 -13.99
C GLY A 14 2.74 -19.53 -14.25
N GLU A 15 3.75 -19.23 -13.43
CA GLU A 15 5.08 -19.85 -13.54
C GLU A 15 5.02 -21.36 -13.29
N LEU A 16 4.18 -21.81 -12.35
CA LEU A 16 4.02 -23.23 -12.08
C LEU A 16 3.33 -23.94 -13.22
N VAL A 17 2.29 -23.33 -13.79
CA VAL A 17 1.59 -23.88 -14.95
C VAL A 17 2.59 -24.13 -16.08
N GLY A 18 3.48 -23.17 -16.37
CA GLY A 18 4.53 -23.34 -17.37
C GLY A 18 5.50 -24.50 -17.06
N GLU A 19 5.92 -24.67 -15.80
CA GLU A 19 6.78 -25.80 -15.40
C GLU A 19 6.05 -27.16 -15.47
N LEU A 20 4.75 -27.21 -15.13
CA LEU A 20 3.93 -28.42 -15.26
C LEU A 20 3.70 -28.81 -16.72
N GLU A 21 3.45 -27.82 -17.59
CA GLU A 21 3.32 -28.02 -19.03
C GLU A 21 4.64 -28.49 -19.66
N ALA A 22 5.78 -27.94 -19.22
CA ALA A 22 7.11 -28.32 -19.72
C ALA A 22 7.46 -29.80 -19.47
N ILE A 23 6.85 -30.43 -18.46
CA ILE A 23 6.99 -31.87 -18.19
C ILE A 23 5.81 -32.71 -18.74
N ASN A 24 4.96 -32.12 -19.58
CA ASN A 24 3.80 -32.74 -20.24
C ASN A 24 2.70 -33.22 -19.28
N VAL A 25 2.41 -32.49 -18.19
CA VAL A 25 1.19 -32.76 -17.40
C VAL A 25 -0.06 -32.43 -18.24
N SER A 26 -1.06 -33.32 -18.23
CA SER A 26 -2.34 -33.10 -18.91
C SER A 26 -3.03 -31.82 -18.42
N PRO A 27 -3.80 -31.11 -19.27
CA PRO A 27 -4.54 -29.90 -18.85
C PRO A 27 -5.44 -30.10 -17.62
N GLU A 28 -6.10 -31.25 -17.50
CA GLU A 28 -6.91 -31.60 -16.33
C GLU A 28 -6.06 -31.76 -15.07
N GLY A 29 -4.89 -32.37 -15.22
CA GLY A 29 -3.88 -32.51 -14.16
C GLY A 29 -3.37 -31.15 -13.68
N VAL A 30 -3.03 -30.24 -14.60
CA VAL A 30 -2.60 -28.87 -14.28
C VAL A 30 -3.66 -28.17 -13.43
N LYS A 31 -4.93 -28.21 -13.85
CA LYS A 31 -6.05 -27.61 -13.12
C LYS A 31 -6.23 -28.15 -11.70
N ILE A 32 -5.90 -29.43 -11.48
CA ILE A 32 -5.99 -30.07 -10.16
C ILE A 32 -4.76 -29.77 -9.29
N MET A 33 -3.57 -29.63 -9.89
CA MET A 33 -2.31 -29.50 -9.16
C MET A 33 -1.96 -28.04 -8.83
N GLU A 34 -2.31 -27.08 -9.70
CA GLU A 34 -1.96 -25.68 -9.51
C GLU A 34 -2.48 -25.12 -8.15
N PRO A 35 -3.75 -25.33 -7.74
CA PRO A 35 -4.23 -24.90 -6.42
C PRO A 35 -3.57 -25.61 -5.22
N LYS A 36 -2.88 -26.74 -5.44
CA LYS A 36 -2.18 -27.49 -4.39
C LYS A 36 -0.75 -27.01 -4.15
N ALA A 37 -0.21 -26.18 -5.03
CA ALA A 37 1.12 -25.61 -4.86
C ALA A 37 1.11 -24.18 -4.27
N ASP A 38 -0.04 -23.50 -4.33
CA ASP A 38 -0.22 -22.19 -3.72
C ASP A 38 -0.45 -22.32 -2.20
N PHE A 39 0.62 -22.31 -1.42
CA PHE A 39 0.59 -22.39 0.04
C PHE A 39 0.38 -21.00 0.67
N ILE A 40 -0.60 -20.90 1.57
CA ILE A 40 -1.07 -19.63 2.13
C ILE A 40 -1.06 -19.72 3.67
N LEU A 41 -0.61 -18.63 4.28
CA LEU A 41 -0.65 -18.39 5.72
C LEU A 41 -1.64 -17.27 6.01
N VAL A 42 -2.59 -17.49 6.92
CA VAL A 42 -3.53 -16.45 7.37
C VAL A 42 -3.52 -16.39 8.89
N LYS A 43 -3.08 -15.26 9.43
CA LYS A 43 -3.29 -14.94 10.85
C LYS A 43 -4.70 -14.34 11.00
N VAL A 44 -5.48 -14.90 11.90
CA VAL A 44 -6.82 -14.43 12.27
C VAL A 44 -6.82 -14.08 13.74
N GLU A 45 -7.47 -12.98 14.11
CA GLU A 45 -7.64 -12.54 15.49
C GLU A 45 -9.12 -12.59 15.90
N GLY A 46 -9.39 -12.55 17.20
CA GLY A 46 -10.76 -12.47 17.71
C GLY A 46 -11.51 -13.81 17.77
N LEU A 47 -10.85 -14.96 17.56
CA LEU A 47 -11.51 -16.26 17.63
C LEU A 47 -11.78 -16.69 19.07
N SER A 48 -12.98 -17.18 19.35
CA SER A 48 -13.25 -17.90 20.58
C SER A 48 -12.47 -19.22 20.65
N PRO A 49 -12.20 -19.75 21.86
CA PRO A 49 -11.53 -21.04 22.00
C PRO A 49 -12.22 -22.18 21.22
N GLN A 50 -13.56 -22.21 21.23
CA GLN A 50 -14.35 -23.21 20.52
C GLN A 50 -14.23 -23.05 18.99
N ALA A 51 -14.31 -21.82 18.49
CA ALA A 51 -14.15 -21.53 17.06
C ALA A 51 -12.74 -21.93 16.57
N ALA A 52 -11.70 -21.61 17.34
CA ALA A 52 -10.32 -21.97 17.02
C ALA A 52 -10.12 -23.50 16.92
N ASN A 53 -10.73 -24.28 17.82
CA ASN A 53 -10.63 -25.75 17.78
C ASN A 53 -11.41 -26.37 16.61
N ILE A 54 -12.63 -25.88 16.33
CA ILE A 54 -13.38 -26.34 15.15
C ILE A 54 -12.59 -26.05 13.88
N LEU A 55 -12.09 -24.82 13.75
CA LEU A 55 -11.27 -24.41 12.61
C LEU A 55 -10.04 -25.31 12.45
N LYS A 56 -9.36 -25.63 13.55
CA LYS A 56 -8.23 -26.57 13.56
C LYS A 56 -8.61 -27.97 13.09
N GLN A 57 -9.67 -28.55 13.64
CA GLN A 57 -10.15 -29.88 13.24
C GLN A 57 -10.54 -29.93 11.77
N GLU A 58 -11.26 -28.91 11.29
CA GLU A 58 -11.67 -28.80 9.90
C GLU A 58 -10.48 -28.69 8.95
N MET A 59 -9.46 -27.91 9.31
CA MET A 59 -8.27 -27.76 8.47
C MET A 59 -7.40 -29.02 8.46
N LEU A 60 -7.23 -29.68 9.62
CA LEU A 60 -6.52 -30.96 9.74
C LEU A 60 -7.18 -32.04 8.88
N ALA A 61 -8.51 -32.13 8.88
CA ALA A 61 -9.26 -33.07 8.04
C ALA A 61 -9.01 -32.86 6.53
N LYS A 62 -8.53 -31.68 6.13
CA LYS A 62 -8.21 -31.33 4.74
C LYS A 62 -6.70 -31.45 4.45
N GLY A 63 -5.89 -31.78 5.45
CA GLY A 63 -4.43 -31.90 5.38
C GLY A 63 -3.68 -30.58 5.55
N GLY A 64 -4.35 -29.53 6.01
CA GLY A 64 -3.69 -28.30 6.46
C GLY A 64 -3.50 -28.28 7.97
N GLU A 65 -3.16 -27.14 8.53
CA GLU A 65 -2.95 -26.97 9.97
C GLU A 65 -3.50 -25.63 10.47
N VAL A 66 -3.88 -25.56 11.74
CA VAL A 66 -4.15 -24.31 12.44
C VAL A 66 -3.37 -24.30 13.74
N ALA A 67 -2.42 -23.37 13.85
CA ALA A 67 -1.78 -23.07 15.12
C ALA A 67 -2.74 -22.25 15.98
N VAL A 68 -3.03 -22.75 17.18
CA VAL A 68 -3.87 -22.11 18.19
C VAL A 68 -3.05 -21.91 19.46
N SER A 69 -3.44 -20.95 20.30
CA SER A 69 -2.78 -20.76 21.60
C SER A 69 -2.98 -21.98 22.51
N TRP A 70 -2.12 -22.10 23.53
CA TRP A 70 -2.24 -23.18 24.53
C TRP A 70 -3.55 -23.13 25.31
N GLU A 71 -4.03 -21.93 25.64
CA GLU A 71 -5.32 -21.70 26.30
C GLU A 71 -6.48 -22.14 25.40
N HIS A 72 -6.45 -21.72 24.12
CA HIS A 72 -7.48 -22.13 23.16
C HIS A 72 -7.51 -23.64 22.97
N ALA A 73 -6.35 -24.32 22.91
CA ALA A 73 -6.29 -25.78 22.82
C ALA A 73 -6.97 -26.51 23.99
N ARG A 74 -7.13 -25.84 25.14
CA ARG A 74 -7.83 -26.34 26.33
C ARG A 74 -9.27 -25.84 26.46
N LEU A 75 -9.76 -25.11 25.46
CA LEU A 75 -11.06 -24.42 25.49
C LEU A 75 -11.16 -23.37 26.60
N GLU A 76 -10.02 -22.78 26.97
CA GLU A 76 -9.87 -21.77 28.02
C GLU A 76 -9.59 -20.39 27.41
N GLY A 77 -9.72 -19.34 28.22
CA GLY A 77 -9.41 -17.96 27.85
C GLY A 77 -10.52 -17.26 27.05
N GLY A 78 -10.22 -16.04 26.61
CA GLY A 78 -11.10 -15.20 25.80
C GLY A 78 -10.84 -15.36 24.30
N SER A 79 -11.35 -14.42 23.51
CA SER A 79 -11.03 -14.34 22.09
C SER A 79 -9.52 -14.11 21.88
N GLY A 80 -8.94 -14.79 20.89
CA GLY A 80 -7.50 -14.75 20.64
C GLY A 80 -7.12 -15.12 19.20
N PRO A 81 -5.82 -15.13 18.90
CA PRO A 81 -5.33 -15.35 17.54
C PRO A 81 -5.17 -16.83 17.19
N ALA A 82 -5.23 -17.12 15.89
CA ALA A 82 -4.80 -18.38 15.30
C ALA A 82 -4.09 -18.14 13.96
N ILE A 83 -3.24 -19.09 13.55
CA ILE A 83 -2.59 -19.07 12.22
C ILE A 83 -3.07 -20.28 11.45
N ILE A 84 -3.82 -20.05 10.37
CA ILE A 84 -4.28 -21.06 9.44
C ILE A 84 -3.19 -21.25 8.38
N MET A 85 -2.87 -22.50 8.07
CA MET A 85 -1.79 -22.87 7.17
C MET A 85 -2.27 -23.94 6.20
N GLY A 86 -2.20 -23.65 4.90
CA GLY A 86 -2.52 -24.66 3.90
C GLY A 86 -2.54 -24.14 2.48
N THR A 87 -2.78 -25.06 1.56
CA THR A 87 -2.86 -24.77 0.12
C THR A 87 -4.20 -24.13 -0.22
N ARG A 88 -4.27 -23.39 -1.34
CA ARG A 88 -5.54 -22.84 -1.84
C ARG A 88 -6.61 -23.93 -2.00
N ALA A 89 -6.25 -25.13 -2.47
CA ALA A 89 -7.14 -26.30 -2.55
C ALA A 89 -7.69 -26.75 -1.17
N GLN A 90 -6.94 -26.56 -0.09
CA GLN A 90 -7.40 -26.85 1.27
C GLN A 90 -8.35 -25.77 1.78
N TYR A 91 -8.05 -24.50 1.51
CA TYR A 91 -8.91 -23.38 1.84
C TYR A 91 -10.26 -23.44 1.11
N GLU A 92 -10.29 -23.78 -0.17
CA GLU A 92 -11.54 -23.95 -0.93
C GLU A 92 -12.46 -24.99 -0.28
N ARG A 93 -11.89 -26.13 0.14
CA ARG A 93 -12.62 -27.17 0.87
C ARG A 93 -13.04 -26.71 2.27
N LEU A 94 -12.24 -25.88 2.94
CA LEU A 94 -12.59 -25.27 4.24
C LEU A 94 -13.78 -24.33 4.08
N LEU A 95 -13.76 -23.46 3.08
CA LEU A 95 -14.82 -22.48 2.80
C LEU A 95 -16.15 -23.11 2.36
N ALA A 96 -16.14 -24.38 1.93
CA ALA A 96 -17.35 -25.14 1.64
C ALA A 96 -18.10 -25.60 2.90
N VAL A 97 -17.42 -25.70 4.05
CA VAL A 97 -18.00 -26.22 5.30
C VAL A 97 -18.11 -25.16 6.39
N LEU A 98 -17.18 -24.20 6.43
CA LEU A 98 -17.10 -23.17 7.47
C LEU A 98 -18.39 -22.34 7.65
N PRO A 99 -19.15 -22.00 6.59
CA PRO A 99 -20.44 -21.30 6.72
C PRO A 99 -21.53 -22.06 7.49
N ARG A 100 -21.36 -23.37 7.69
CA ARG A 100 -22.30 -24.23 8.42
C ARG A 100 -21.85 -24.53 9.84
N GLN A 101 -20.66 -24.06 10.23
CA GLN A 101 -20.11 -24.26 11.56
C GLN A 101 -20.66 -23.21 12.55
N PRO A 102 -20.77 -23.55 13.85
CA PRO A 102 -21.23 -22.61 14.87
C PRO A 102 -20.20 -21.51 15.16
N PHE A 103 -20.57 -20.61 16.08
CA PHE A 103 -19.80 -19.40 16.41
C PHE A 103 -19.67 -18.46 15.19
N ASP A 104 -18.81 -17.44 15.26
CA ASP A 104 -18.63 -16.47 14.17
C ASP A 104 -17.82 -17.02 12.97
N LEU A 105 -17.72 -18.34 12.82
CA LEU A 105 -17.03 -19.01 11.71
C LEU A 105 -17.68 -18.73 10.33
N PRO A 106 -19.01 -18.54 10.18
CA PRO A 106 -19.58 -18.08 8.92
C PRO A 106 -19.08 -16.70 8.52
N ALA A 107 -18.94 -15.76 9.46
CA ALA A 107 -18.38 -14.44 9.20
C ALA A 107 -16.89 -14.53 8.81
N LEU A 108 -16.12 -15.39 9.49
CA LEU A 108 -14.73 -15.68 9.09
C LEU A 108 -14.63 -16.22 7.66
N ALA A 109 -15.58 -17.07 7.24
CA ALA A 109 -15.60 -17.59 5.88
C ALA A 109 -15.75 -16.47 4.84
N GLU A 110 -16.61 -15.48 5.09
CA GLU A 110 -16.75 -14.32 4.21
C GLU A 110 -15.47 -13.46 4.17
N GLU A 111 -14.86 -13.18 5.34
CA GLU A 111 -13.59 -12.44 5.40
C GLU A 111 -12.45 -13.15 4.66
N LEU A 112 -12.37 -14.48 4.77
CA LEU A 112 -11.39 -15.28 4.02
C LEU A 112 -11.66 -15.22 2.50
N ARG A 113 -12.92 -15.23 2.06
CA ARG A 113 -13.26 -15.05 0.64
C ARG A 113 -12.83 -13.68 0.13
N VAL A 114 -13.09 -12.62 0.90
CA VAL A 114 -12.66 -11.26 0.57
C VAL A 114 -11.13 -11.19 0.48
N LEU A 115 -10.42 -11.77 1.44
CA LEU A 115 -8.95 -11.82 1.45
C LEU A 115 -8.39 -12.54 0.21
N PHE A 116 -8.94 -13.71 -0.15
CA PHE A 116 -8.46 -14.44 -1.33
C PHE A 116 -8.82 -13.75 -2.65
N ALA A 117 -9.99 -13.11 -2.72
CA ALA A 117 -10.36 -12.31 -3.88
C ALA A 117 -9.37 -11.13 -4.06
N ALA A 118 -9.04 -10.43 -2.98
CA ALA A 118 -8.08 -9.33 -2.97
C ALA A 118 -6.65 -9.76 -3.30
N ARG A 119 -6.22 -10.95 -2.84
CA ARG A 119 -4.89 -11.48 -3.15
C ARG A 119 -4.71 -11.83 -4.63
N ASN A 120 -5.76 -12.38 -5.25
CA ASN A 120 -5.69 -12.95 -6.59
C ASN A 120 -6.09 -11.95 -7.69
N THR A 121 -6.71 -10.83 -7.33
CA THR A 121 -7.21 -9.83 -8.27
C THR A 121 -6.48 -8.51 -8.03
N PRO A 122 -5.79 -7.94 -9.05
CA PRO A 122 -5.28 -6.59 -8.96
C PRO A 122 -6.41 -5.60 -8.62
N PRO A 123 -6.11 -4.50 -7.89
CA PRO A 123 -7.11 -3.47 -7.63
C PRO A 123 -7.70 -2.91 -8.94
N ALA A 124 -8.94 -2.44 -8.88
CA ALA A 124 -9.61 -1.90 -10.05
C ALA A 124 -8.86 -0.66 -10.61
N PRO A 125 -8.74 -0.51 -11.95
CA PRO A 125 -8.09 0.65 -12.54
C PRO A 125 -8.76 1.96 -12.12
N LEU A 126 -7.96 3.00 -11.89
CA LEU A 126 -8.42 4.32 -11.49
C LEU A 126 -8.12 5.35 -12.58
N THR A 127 -9.07 6.24 -12.88
CA THR A 127 -8.81 7.35 -13.81
C THR A 127 -8.67 8.65 -13.04
N ILE A 128 -7.53 9.33 -13.19
CA ILE A 128 -7.22 10.61 -12.56
C ILE A 128 -6.78 11.59 -13.64
N LYS A 129 -7.42 12.77 -13.73
CA LYS A 129 -7.16 13.77 -14.78
C LYS A 129 -7.15 13.19 -16.20
N GLY A 130 -8.08 12.28 -16.50
CA GLY A 130 -8.17 11.58 -17.79
C GLY A 130 -7.09 10.52 -18.05
N LYS A 131 -6.14 10.32 -17.14
CA LYS A 131 -5.13 9.27 -17.22
C LYS A 131 -5.59 8.02 -16.49
N ARG A 132 -5.45 6.86 -17.14
CA ARG A 132 -5.83 5.56 -16.57
C ARG A 132 -4.64 4.92 -15.87
N PHE A 133 -4.80 4.65 -14.58
CA PHE A 133 -3.86 3.93 -13.72
C PHE A 133 -4.33 2.48 -13.62
N VAL A 134 -3.62 1.57 -14.26
CA VAL A 134 -3.83 0.12 -14.16
C VAL A 134 -2.80 -0.45 -13.19
N TRP A 135 -3.27 -0.85 -12.02
CA TRP A 135 -2.44 -1.34 -10.92
C TRP A 135 -1.90 -2.74 -11.21
N GLY A 136 -0.72 -3.08 -10.68
CA GLY A 136 -0.06 -4.35 -10.98
C GLY A 136 0.61 -4.45 -12.36
N GLU A 137 0.26 -3.63 -13.36
CA GLU A 137 0.91 -3.65 -14.69
C GLU A 137 2.28 -2.94 -14.68
N ARG A 138 2.35 -1.75 -14.10
CA ARG A 138 3.62 -1.04 -13.87
C ARG A 138 3.56 -0.25 -12.59
N THR A 139 4.72 0.14 -12.07
CA THR A 139 4.82 1.10 -11.00
C THR A 139 4.67 2.53 -11.52
N TYR A 140 3.86 3.31 -10.82
CA TYR A 140 3.65 4.74 -11.07
C TYR A 140 4.54 5.57 -10.14
N ILE A 141 4.95 6.75 -10.60
CA ILE A 141 5.84 7.65 -9.85
C ILE A 141 5.10 8.90 -9.40
N MET A 142 5.15 9.19 -8.10
CA MET A 142 4.63 10.40 -7.48
C MET A 142 5.78 11.33 -7.08
N GLY A 143 5.93 12.45 -7.77
CA GLY A 143 7.00 13.43 -7.52
C GLY A 143 6.61 14.45 -6.44
N ILE A 144 7.45 14.60 -5.41
CA ILE A 144 7.21 15.50 -4.27
C ILE A 144 7.60 16.94 -4.61
N ILE A 145 6.67 17.88 -4.43
CA ILE A 145 6.90 19.33 -4.50
C ILE A 145 6.59 19.94 -3.12
N ASN A 146 7.64 20.26 -2.36
CA ASN A 146 7.50 20.87 -1.04
C ASN A 146 7.37 22.40 -1.15
N LEU A 147 6.25 22.95 -0.70
CA LEU A 147 5.97 24.39 -0.67
C LEU A 147 6.20 24.96 0.73
N THR A 148 7.32 24.60 1.36
CA THR A 148 7.71 25.10 2.70
C THR A 148 8.96 25.99 2.62
N PRO A 149 9.11 26.99 3.51
CA PRO A 149 10.30 27.87 3.53
C PRO A 149 11.61 27.11 3.85
N ASP A 150 11.48 25.97 4.54
CA ASP A 150 12.55 25.23 5.21
C ASP A 150 12.82 23.83 4.65
N SER A 151 12.53 23.57 3.37
CA SER A 151 12.87 22.25 2.82
C SER A 151 14.40 22.08 2.73
N PHE A 152 14.88 21.24 3.65
CA PHE A 152 16.29 20.93 3.94
C PHE A 152 17.09 20.33 2.77
N SER A 153 16.44 20.05 1.64
CA SER A 153 17.08 19.55 0.41
C SER A 153 17.49 20.66 -0.56
N GLY A 154 17.22 21.94 -0.24
CA GLY A 154 17.45 23.06 -1.14
C GLY A 154 16.40 23.20 -2.26
N ASP A 155 15.32 22.41 -2.20
CA ASP A 155 14.18 22.38 -3.13
C ASP A 155 13.02 23.32 -2.72
N GLY A 156 13.21 24.13 -1.69
CA GLY A 156 12.15 24.93 -1.06
C GLY A 156 11.81 26.13 -1.91
N LEU A 157 10.73 26.03 -2.69
CA LEU A 157 10.35 27.02 -3.69
C LEU A 157 9.95 28.39 -3.11
N LEU A 158 9.72 28.48 -1.79
CA LEU A 158 9.32 29.71 -1.12
C LEU A 158 10.44 30.74 -0.92
N ARG A 159 11.71 30.41 -1.21
CA ARG A 159 12.85 31.32 -0.94
C ARG A 159 13.04 32.49 -1.92
N ALA A 160 12.26 32.60 -3.01
CA ALA A 160 12.59 33.53 -4.11
C ALA A 160 11.46 34.44 -4.61
N GLY A 161 10.31 34.54 -3.95
CA GLY A 161 9.18 35.37 -4.45
C GLY A 161 8.59 34.93 -5.80
N LYS A 162 9.05 33.77 -6.32
CA LYS A 162 8.69 33.16 -7.61
C LYS A 162 8.19 31.72 -7.43
N THR A 163 7.46 31.45 -6.35
CA THR A 163 7.04 30.10 -5.94
C THR A 163 6.28 29.37 -7.03
N VAL A 164 5.34 30.05 -7.70
CA VAL A 164 4.54 29.47 -8.79
C VAL A 164 5.39 29.12 -10.01
N GLU A 165 6.23 30.06 -10.46
CA GLU A 165 7.12 29.87 -11.63
C GLU A 165 8.08 28.68 -11.40
N SER A 166 8.59 28.57 -10.17
CA SER A 166 9.50 27.48 -9.81
C SER A 166 8.78 26.13 -9.68
N ALA A 167 7.56 26.11 -9.15
CA ALA A 167 6.73 24.91 -9.10
C ALA A 167 6.37 24.41 -10.50
N LEU A 168 6.02 25.32 -11.43
CA LEU A 168 5.74 24.99 -12.83
C LEU A 168 6.96 24.36 -13.51
N ARG A 169 8.15 24.97 -13.38
CA ARG A 169 9.39 24.38 -13.90
C ARG A 169 9.71 23.02 -13.31
N GLN A 170 9.50 22.86 -11.99
CA GLN A 170 9.76 21.58 -11.34
C GLN A 170 8.77 20.51 -11.80
N ALA A 171 7.50 20.86 -12.00
CA ALA A 171 6.50 19.96 -12.56
C ALA A 171 6.83 19.54 -14.00
N GLU A 172 7.27 20.47 -14.84
CA GLU A 172 7.72 20.20 -16.20
C GLU A 172 8.94 19.25 -16.19
N ARG A 173 9.94 19.52 -15.35
CA ARG A 173 11.07 18.62 -15.16
C ARG A 173 10.62 17.23 -14.70
N PHE A 174 9.74 17.14 -13.70
CA PHE A 174 9.25 15.86 -13.20
C PHE A 174 8.47 15.08 -14.27
N LEU A 175 7.70 15.76 -15.11
CA LEU A 175 7.05 15.14 -16.27
C LEU A 175 8.08 14.52 -17.21
N GLU A 176 9.13 15.25 -17.57
CA GLU A 176 10.23 14.73 -18.42
C GLU A 176 11.00 13.57 -17.78
N GLU A 177 11.16 13.62 -16.46
CA GLU A 177 11.85 12.60 -15.68
C GLU A 177 11.01 11.33 -15.45
N GLY A 178 9.71 11.36 -15.78
CA GLY A 178 8.81 10.21 -15.73
C GLY A 178 7.87 10.16 -14.52
N ALA A 179 7.56 11.30 -13.90
CA ALA A 179 6.49 11.37 -12.91
C ALA A 179 5.13 11.14 -13.55
N ASP A 180 4.25 10.46 -12.81
CA ASP A 180 2.86 10.18 -13.17
C ASP A 180 1.88 11.04 -12.37
N ILE A 181 2.26 11.45 -11.15
CA ILE A 181 1.48 12.31 -10.24
C ILE A 181 2.44 13.33 -9.60
N LEU A 182 1.96 14.55 -9.34
CA LEU A 182 2.63 15.55 -8.51
C LEU A 182 1.99 15.56 -7.13
N ASP A 183 2.79 15.62 -6.06
CA ASP A 183 2.29 15.73 -4.68
C ASP A 183 2.77 17.02 -4.03
N LEU A 184 1.83 17.87 -3.63
CA LEU A 184 2.11 19.20 -3.09
C LEU A 184 1.87 19.23 -1.60
N GLY A 185 2.91 19.56 -0.83
CA GLY A 185 2.82 19.75 0.62
C GLY A 185 3.04 21.20 1.03
N GLY A 186 2.06 21.83 1.68
CA GLY A 186 2.16 23.18 2.26
C GLY A 186 2.68 23.20 3.70
N GLU A 187 2.64 22.04 4.36
CA GLU A 187 3.07 21.81 5.73
C GLU A 187 4.13 20.70 5.79
N SER A 188 5.13 20.90 6.65
CA SER A 188 6.11 19.86 6.90
C SER A 188 5.53 18.85 7.89
N THR A 189 5.32 17.61 7.46
CA THR A 189 4.84 16.51 8.32
C THR A 189 5.96 15.87 9.18
N ARG A 190 7.09 16.57 9.35
CA ARG A 190 8.24 16.09 10.14
C ARG A 190 7.92 16.10 11.65
N PRO A 191 8.48 15.17 12.45
CA PRO A 191 8.16 15.02 13.89
C PRO A 191 8.39 16.24 14.81
N ARG A 192 9.05 17.31 14.31
CA ARG A 192 9.35 18.54 15.06
C ARG A 192 8.91 19.81 14.34
N ALA A 193 8.12 19.67 13.28
CA ALA A 193 7.60 20.83 12.57
C ALA A 193 6.50 21.50 13.39
N THR A 194 6.50 22.83 13.45
CA THR A 194 5.41 23.59 14.04
C THR A 194 4.19 23.48 13.14
N PRO A 195 3.02 23.07 13.67
CA PRO A 195 1.80 23.01 12.88
C PRO A 195 1.47 24.36 12.25
N VAL A 196 1.05 24.31 10.99
CA VAL A 196 0.66 25.51 10.23
C VAL A 196 -0.86 25.65 10.29
N SER A 197 -1.36 26.88 10.45
CA SER A 197 -2.80 27.12 10.41
C SER A 197 -3.36 26.82 9.02
N ALA A 198 -4.62 26.37 8.94
CA ALA A 198 -5.26 26.09 7.66
C ALA A 198 -5.17 27.28 6.69
N GLU A 199 -5.34 28.51 7.18
CA GLU A 199 -5.24 29.72 6.36
C GLU A 199 -3.83 29.96 5.80
N GLU A 200 -2.78 29.68 6.57
CA GLU A 200 -1.40 29.79 6.07
C GLU A 200 -1.06 28.67 5.08
N GLU A 201 -1.54 27.45 5.31
CA GLU A 201 -1.36 26.32 4.41
C GLU A 201 -2.04 26.59 3.05
N LYS A 202 -3.29 27.10 3.06
CA LYS A 202 -4.01 27.53 1.86
C LYS A 202 -3.26 28.61 1.09
N ARG A 203 -2.75 29.64 1.78
CA ARG A 203 -1.95 30.72 1.16
C ARG A 203 -0.74 30.20 0.40
N ARG A 204 -0.10 29.13 0.89
CA ARG A 204 1.07 28.51 0.24
C ARG A 204 0.67 27.62 -0.94
N LEU A 205 -0.36 26.81 -0.78
CA LEU A 205 -0.77 25.80 -1.75
C LEU A 205 -1.50 26.38 -2.96
N PHE A 206 -2.50 27.23 -2.74
CA PHE A 206 -3.50 27.52 -3.78
C PHE A 206 -2.96 28.20 -5.03
N PRO A 207 -2.09 29.23 -4.94
CA PRO A 207 -1.54 29.84 -6.14
C PRO A 207 -0.77 28.83 -7.01
N VAL A 208 -0.17 27.81 -6.38
CA VAL A 208 0.58 26.76 -7.06
C VAL A 208 -0.35 25.69 -7.63
N VAL A 209 -1.36 25.26 -6.87
CA VAL A 209 -2.38 24.31 -7.32
C VAL A 209 -3.13 24.85 -8.53
N GLU A 210 -3.64 26.09 -8.49
CA GLU A 210 -4.38 26.70 -9.59
C GLU A 210 -3.53 26.81 -10.87
N ALA A 211 -2.25 27.18 -10.72
CA ALA A 211 -1.34 27.29 -11.86
C ALA A 211 -1.03 25.91 -12.47
N LEU A 212 -0.73 24.92 -11.63
CA LEU A 212 -0.46 23.56 -12.10
C LEU A 212 -1.71 22.91 -12.70
N ALA A 213 -2.89 23.17 -12.16
CA ALA A 213 -4.15 22.64 -12.70
C ALA A 213 -4.36 23.10 -14.15
N LYS A 214 -3.99 24.35 -14.46
CA LYS A 214 -4.10 24.94 -15.80
C LYS A 214 -2.99 24.50 -16.76
N HIS A 215 -1.77 24.31 -16.27
CA HIS A 215 -0.58 24.19 -17.13
C HIS A 215 0.07 22.80 -17.13
N SER A 216 -0.09 22.02 -16.07
CA SER A 216 0.52 20.69 -15.97
C SER A 216 -0.43 19.61 -16.49
N PRO A 217 0.02 18.68 -17.34
CA PRO A 217 -0.76 17.51 -17.74
C PRO A 217 -0.74 16.41 -16.66
N LEU A 218 0.04 16.56 -15.58
CA LEU A 218 0.06 15.59 -14.49
C LEU A 218 -1.12 15.81 -13.53
N PRO A 219 -1.73 14.73 -13.01
CA PRO A 219 -2.56 14.77 -11.81
C PRO A 219 -1.86 15.45 -10.64
N ILE A 220 -2.64 16.21 -9.87
CA ILE A 220 -2.17 17.00 -8.74
C ILE A 220 -2.79 16.46 -7.46
N SER A 221 -1.94 15.87 -6.62
CA SER A 221 -2.25 15.51 -5.25
C SER A 221 -1.90 16.65 -4.30
N VAL A 222 -2.71 16.84 -3.26
CA VAL A 222 -2.41 17.74 -2.15
C VAL A 222 -2.26 16.94 -0.86
N ASP A 223 -1.08 17.05 -0.25
CA ASP A 223 -0.69 16.43 1.03
C ASP A 223 -1.22 17.31 2.17
N THR A 224 -2.39 16.95 2.70
CA THR A 224 -3.05 17.64 3.82
C THR A 224 -3.98 16.70 4.59
N TYR A 225 -4.02 16.89 5.91
CA TYR A 225 -4.93 16.19 6.82
C TYR A 225 -6.07 17.08 7.32
N LYS A 226 -6.19 18.31 6.81
CA LYS A 226 -7.21 19.30 7.23
C LYS A 226 -8.31 19.39 6.18
N ALA A 227 -9.55 19.05 6.55
CA ALA A 227 -10.68 19.03 5.62
C ALA A 227 -10.92 20.40 4.94
N PRO A 228 -10.80 21.57 5.61
CA PRO A 228 -10.94 22.87 4.95
C PRO A 228 -9.86 23.17 3.91
N VAL A 229 -8.67 22.59 4.03
CA VAL A 229 -7.58 22.74 3.06
C VAL A 229 -7.83 21.81 1.88
N ALA A 230 -8.18 20.55 2.14
CA ALA A 230 -8.53 19.57 1.11
C ALA A 230 -9.70 20.05 0.23
N GLN A 231 -10.77 20.56 0.86
CA GLN A 231 -11.92 21.09 0.12
C GLN A 231 -11.49 22.17 -0.87
N ALA A 232 -10.79 23.19 -0.39
CA ALA A 232 -10.47 24.32 -1.23
C ALA A 232 -9.32 24.01 -2.22
N ALA A 233 -8.48 23.00 -1.95
CA ALA A 233 -7.56 22.45 -2.94
C ALA A 233 -8.29 21.76 -4.11
N LEU A 234 -9.33 20.97 -3.82
CA LEU A 234 -10.16 20.33 -4.85
C LEU A 234 -10.95 21.36 -5.66
N GLU A 235 -11.47 22.41 -5.02
CA GLU A 235 -12.10 23.55 -5.69
C GLU A 235 -11.11 24.30 -6.62
N ALA A 236 -9.84 24.39 -6.22
CA ALA A 236 -8.77 25.00 -7.01
C ALA A 236 -8.23 24.12 -8.15
N GLY A 237 -8.69 22.88 -8.27
CA GLY A 237 -8.33 21.96 -9.35
C GLY A 237 -7.30 20.89 -8.99
N ALA A 238 -7.10 20.59 -7.70
CA ALA A 238 -6.43 19.34 -7.31
C ALA A 238 -7.27 18.13 -7.74
N ASP A 239 -6.62 17.03 -8.11
CA ASP A 239 -7.26 15.83 -8.63
C ASP A 239 -7.45 14.74 -7.56
N LEU A 240 -6.64 14.76 -6.49
CA LEU A 240 -6.69 13.80 -5.38
C LEU A 240 -6.15 14.40 -4.08
N ILE A 241 -6.45 13.76 -2.96
CA ILE A 241 -5.95 14.13 -1.62
C ILE A 241 -5.01 13.05 -1.10
N ASN A 242 -3.92 13.47 -0.46
CA ASN A 242 -3.02 12.59 0.28
C ASN A 242 -3.11 12.91 1.78
N ASP A 243 -3.78 12.05 2.54
CA ASP A 243 -4.03 12.26 3.97
C ASP A 243 -3.14 11.35 4.83
N VAL A 244 -2.16 11.99 5.49
CA VAL A 244 -1.23 11.36 6.42
C VAL A 244 -1.88 10.79 7.69
N TRP A 245 -3.18 10.99 7.92
CA TRP A 245 -3.93 10.39 9.02
C TRP A 245 -5.08 9.49 8.53
N GLY A 246 -5.13 9.21 7.23
CA GLY A 246 -6.05 8.25 6.64
C GLY A 246 -7.52 8.50 7.00
N LEU A 247 -7.96 9.76 6.97
CA LEU A 247 -9.33 10.20 7.29
C LEU A 247 -9.71 10.08 8.78
N GLN A 248 -8.76 9.82 9.67
CA GLN A 248 -9.04 9.58 11.09
C GLN A 248 -8.73 10.76 12.02
N PHE A 249 -8.07 11.82 11.52
CA PHE A 249 -7.76 13.00 12.32
C PHE A 249 -8.86 14.06 12.24
N ASP A 250 -9.23 14.48 11.03
CA ASP A 250 -10.30 15.44 10.79
C ASP A 250 -11.58 14.69 10.37
N PRO A 251 -12.65 14.70 11.19
CA PRO A 251 -13.86 13.91 10.94
C PRO A 251 -14.60 14.33 9.66
N GLU A 252 -14.38 15.54 9.16
CA GLU A 252 -15.03 16.05 7.94
C GLU A 252 -14.29 15.62 6.67
N MET A 253 -13.06 15.11 6.78
CA MET A 253 -12.21 14.81 5.61
C MET A 253 -12.86 13.77 4.68
N ALA A 254 -13.42 12.70 5.25
CA ALA A 254 -14.10 11.65 4.48
C ALA A 254 -15.29 12.20 3.68
N ALA A 255 -16.09 13.09 4.29
CA ALA A 255 -17.22 13.73 3.63
C ALA A 255 -16.77 14.67 2.51
N VAL A 256 -15.68 15.40 2.70
CA VAL A 256 -15.09 16.27 1.66
C VAL A 256 -14.66 15.45 0.45
N VAL A 257 -13.82 14.43 0.61
CA VAL A 257 -13.32 13.65 -0.54
C VAL A 257 -14.45 12.94 -1.28
N ALA A 258 -15.45 12.42 -0.56
CA ALA A 258 -16.63 11.79 -1.14
C ALA A 258 -17.50 12.77 -1.94
N ARG A 259 -17.70 14.00 -1.45
CA ARG A 259 -18.47 15.04 -2.14
C ARG A 259 -17.87 15.41 -3.49
N PHE A 260 -16.55 15.53 -3.57
CA PHE A 260 -15.84 15.80 -4.83
C PHE A 260 -15.61 14.55 -5.66
N GLN A 261 -15.93 13.36 -5.13
CA GLN A 261 -15.61 12.09 -5.76
C GLN A 261 -14.11 11.98 -6.10
N ALA A 262 -13.27 12.61 -5.29
CA ALA A 262 -11.83 12.68 -5.49
C ALA A 262 -11.15 11.43 -4.92
N PRO A 263 -10.21 10.80 -5.64
CA PRO A 263 -9.35 9.78 -5.06
C PRO A 263 -8.62 10.27 -3.82
N VAL A 264 -8.33 9.32 -2.93
CA VAL A 264 -7.64 9.61 -1.67
C VAL A 264 -6.59 8.56 -1.35
N ILE A 265 -5.41 9.03 -0.97
CA ILE A 265 -4.38 8.20 -0.35
C ILE A 265 -4.59 8.27 1.16
N VAL A 266 -4.81 7.12 1.79
CA VAL A 266 -4.96 6.97 3.24
C VAL A 266 -3.70 6.35 3.82
N MET A 267 -2.96 7.13 4.60
CA MET A 267 -1.71 6.68 5.19
C MET A 267 -1.90 6.23 6.63
N HIS A 268 -1.29 5.11 7.00
CA HIS A 268 -1.17 4.72 8.40
C HIS A 268 -0.26 5.69 9.16
N ASN A 269 -0.74 6.17 10.30
CA ASN A 269 0.03 7.02 11.19
C ASN A 269 -0.32 6.77 12.66
N LYS A 270 0.64 7.05 13.54
CA LYS A 270 0.53 6.86 15.00
C LYS A 270 1.37 7.95 15.67
N THR A 271 0.87 8.48 16.79
CA THR A 271 1.54 9.57 17.53
C THR A 271 2.90 9.15 18.08
N ALA A 272 3.03 7.90 18.52
CA ALA A 272 4.28 7.32 19.01
C ALA A 272 4.42 5.85 18.59
N PRO A 273 5.66 5.34 18.44
CA PRO A 273 5.91 3.91 18.26
C PRO A 273 5.44 3.07 19.44
N GLY A 274 5.23 1.78 19.20
CA GLY A 274 4.78 0.81 20.20
C GLY A 274 3.67 -0.05 19.62
N TYR A 275 4.04 -1.17 19.04
CA TYR A 275 3.12 -2.13 18.41
C TYR A 275 3.24 -3.47 19.12
N GLN A 276 2.10 -4.11 19.37
CA GLN A 276 2.04 -5.52 19.78
C GLN A 276 2.06 -6.43 18.55
N ASP A 277 1.32 -6.04 17.52
CA ASP A 277 1.39 -6.62 16.18
C ASP A 277 1.50 -5.50 15.15
N LEU A 278 2.73 -5.23 14.72
CA LEU A 278 3.02 -4.14 13.79
C LEU A 278 2.19 -4.22 12.50
N MET A 279 2.17 -5.38 11.83
CA MET A 279 1.47 -5.51 10.55
C MET A 279 -0.04 -5.62 10.76
N GLY A 280 -0.49 -6.31 11.81
CA GLY A 280 -1.90 -6.42 12.16
C GLY A 280 -2.53 -5.06 12.48
N GLU A 281 -1.87 -4.25 13.31
CA GLU A 281 -2.33 -2.90 13.66
C GLU A 281 -2.35 -1.97 12.43
N ILE A 282 -1.33 -2.03 11.57
CA ILE A 282 -1.29 -1.24 10.32
C ILE A 282 -2.44 -1.65 9.39
N ALA A 283 -2.64 -2.95 9.16
CA ALA A 283 -3.72 -3.46 8.31
C ALA A 283 -5.11 -3.10 8.87
N GLY A 284 -5.28 -3.19 10.19
CA GLY A 284 -6.51 -2.80 10.88
C GLY A 284 -6.82 -1.31 10.72
N PHE A 285 -5.84 -0.44 10.92
CA PHE A 285 -5.97 1.00 10.71
C PHE A 285 -6.37 1.33 9.26
N LEU A 286 -5.66 0.77 8.28
CA LEU A 286 -5.94 1.04 6.86
C LEU A 286 -7.31 0.49 6.45
N ARG A 287 -7.73 -0.66 6.99
CA ARG A 287 -9.08 -1.19 6.78
C ARG A 287 -10.15 -0.24 7.34
N GLN A 288 -9.93 0.33 8.51
CA GLN A 288 -10.82 1.36 9.07
C GLN A 288 -10.88 2.60 8.16
N SER A 289 -9.74 3.08 7.65
CA SER A 289 -9.69 4.20 6.71
C SER A 289 -10.47 3.94 5.42
N ILE A 290 -10.33 2.74 4.84
CA ILE A 290 -11.14 2.34 3.68
C ILE A 290 -12.63 2.34 4.04
N ASN A 291 -13.00 1.79 5.19
CA ASN A 291 -14.39 1.76 5.64
C ASN A 291 -14.96 3.18 5.83
N LEU A 292 -14.20 4.11 6.41
CA LEU A 292 -14.61 5.52 6.55
C LEU A 292 -14.87 6.18 5.20
N ALA A 293 -13.98 5.98 4.22
CA ALA A 293 -14.18 6.49 2.87
C ALA A 293 -15.44 5.93 2.20
N THR A 294 -15.63 4.61 2.27
CA THR A 294 -16.81 3.95 1.67
C THR A 294 -18.11 4.32 2.36
N ALA A 295 -18.12 4.45 3.69
CA ALA A 295 -19.27 4.88 4.45
C ALA A 295 -19.67 6.33 4.14
N ALA A 296 -18.71 7.20 3.79
CA ALA A 296 -18.97 8.55 3.31
C ALA A 296 -19.47 8.61 1.86
N GLY A 297 -19.51 7.48 1.14
CA GLY A 297 -19.97 7.41 -0.25
C GLY A 297 -18.87 7.51 -1.31
N LEU A 298 -17.59 7.39 -0.93
CA LEU A 298 -16.50 7.28 -1.89
C LEU A 298 -16.37 5.81 -2.36
N PRO A 299 -16.39 5.53 -3.68
CA PRO A 299 -16.15 4.19 -4.19
C PRO A 299 -14.79 3.63 -3.73
N ARG A 300 -14.74 2.33 -3.41
CA ARG A 300 -13.54 1.68 -2.86
C ARG A 300 -12.34 1.80 -3.79
N GLU A 301 -12.56 1.74 -5.10
CA GLU A 301 -11.55 1.87 -6.15
C GLU A 301 -10.82 3.22 -6.17
N LYS A 302 -11.35 4.22 -5.47
CA LYS A 302 -10.74 5.55 -5.32
C LYS A 302 -9.83 5.67 -4.09
N VAL A 303 -9.67 4.60 -3.32
CA VAL A 303 -8.80 4.58 -2.12
C VAL A 303 -7.48 3.91 -2.44
N ILE A 304 -6.38 4.62 -2.17
CA ILE A 304 -5.00 4.12 -2.22
C ILE A 304 -4.50 4.03 -0.78
N ILE A 305 -3.76 2.99 -0.41
CA ILE A 305 -3.22 2.83 0.96
C ILE A 305 -1.72 3.11 1.03
N ASP A 306 -1.25 3.73 2.11
CA ASP A 306 0.17 3.91 2.40
C ASP A 306 0.49 3.36 3.81
N PRO A 307 1.47 2.44 3.99
CA PRO A 307 1.88 1.98 5.32
C PRO A 307 2.50 3.07 6.20
N GLY A 308 2.82 4.22 5.61
CA GLY A 308 3.28 5.43 6.27
C GLY A 308 4.63 5.26 6.92
N ILE A 309 5.69 5.02 6.13
CA ILE A 309 7.04 4.65 6.60
C ILE A 309 7.52 5.52 7.77
N GLY A 310 8.25 6.62 7.68
CA GLY A 310 8.77 7.33 8.89
C GLY A 310 7.77 7.96 9.89
N PHE A 311 6.55 7.44 10.06
CA PHE A 311 5.47 7.96 10.90
C PHE A 311 5.07 6.96 12.00
N GLY A 312 5.28 7.35 13.26
CA GLY A 312 4.91 6.54 14.43
C GLY A 312 5.62 5.20 14.53
N LYS A 313 6.83 5.06 13.96
CA LYS A 313 7.57 3.80 13.84
C LYS A 313 9.04 3.97 14.20
N THR A 314 9.64 2.95 14.83
CA THR A 314 11.10 2.86 15.00
C THR A 314 11.79 2.52 13.68
N SER A 315 13.12 2.61 13.61
CA SER A 315 13.86 2.16 12.41
C SER A 315 13.62 0.69 12.09
N GLU A 316 13.55 -0.16 13.11
CA GLU A 316 13.29 -1.59 12.96
C GLU A 316 11.89 -1.85 12.40
N ASP A 317 10.87 -1.18 12.97
CA ASP A 317 9.48 -1.28 12.47
C ASP A 317 9.40 -0.89 10.99
N ASN A 318 10.09 0.18 10.60
CA ASN A 318 10.13 0.63 9.21
C ASN A 318 10.70 -0.43 8.26
N LEU A 319 11.79 -1.09 8.65
CA LEU A 319 12.39 -2.16 7.86
C LEU A 319 11.46 -3.37 7.76
N GLN A 320 10.82 -3.75 8.86
CA GLN A 320 9.85 -4.86 8.87
C GLN A 320 8.65 -4.58 7.97
N VAL A 321 8.10 -3.36 8.00
CA VAL A 321 6.98 -2.96 7.14
C VAL A 321 7.35 -3.03 5.66
N ILE A 322 8.56 -2.59 5.27
CA ILE A 322 9.03 -2.69 3.89
C ILE A 322 9.20 -4.17 3.49
N ALA A 323 9.81 -4.98 4.36
CA ALA A 323 10.05 -6.39 4.09
C ALA A 323 8.76 -7.22 3.96
N ARG A 324 7.71 -6.83 4.68
CA ARG A 324 6.41 -7.51 4.77
C ARG A 324 5.27 -6.77 4.06
N LEU A 325 5.60 -5.84 3.16
CA LEU A 325 4.62 -4.96 2.50
C LEU A 325 3.51 -5.74 1.78
N GLU A 326 3.82 -6.93 1.26
CA GLU A 326 2.89 -7.81 0.54
C GLU A 326 1.68 -8.27 1.38
N GLU A 327 1.78 -8.23 2.72
CA GLU A 327 0.65 -8.53 3.60
C GLU A 327 -0.51 -7.52 3.44
N LEU A 328 -0.20 -6.27 3.07
CA LEU A 328 -1.20 -5.23 2.86
C LEU A 328 -1.99 -5.41 1.56
N LYS A 329 -1.54 -6.27 0.63
CA LYS A 329 -2.32 -6.64 -0.56
C LYS A 329 -3.65 -7.31 -0.20
N SER A 330 -3.75 -7.90 1.00
CA SER A 330 -5.00 -8.45 1.53
C SER A 330 -6.13 -7.41 1.66
N LEU A 331 -5.79 -6.11 1.66
CA LEU A 331 -6.76 -5.02 1.69
C LEU A 331 -7.35 -4.71 0.30
N GLY A 332 -6.84 -5.29 -0.78
CA GLY A 332 -7.39 -5.14 -2.13
C GLY A 332 -7.41 -3.70 -2.64
N ALA A 333 -6.48 -2.87 -2.16
CA ALA A 333 -6.28 -1.49 -2.58
C ALA A 333 -4.85 -1.32 -3.13
N PRO A 334 -4.63 -0.42 -4.09
CA PRO A 334 -3.28 -0.11 -4.56
C PRO A 334 -2.43 0.47 -3.43
N ILE A 335 -1.14 0.13 -3.43
CA ILE A 335 -0.22 0.49 -2.35
C ILE A 335 0.71 1.62 -2.82
N LEU A 336 0.70 2.75 -2.11
CA LEU A 336 1.71 3.79 -2.20
C LEU A 336 2.84 3.48 -1.20
N LEU A 337 4.10 3.64 -1.62
CA LEU A 337 5.26 3.58 -0.73
C LEU A 337 6.10 4.87 -0.82
N GLY A 338 6.22 5.56 0.32
CA GLY A 338 7.06 6.75 0.48
C GLY A 338 8.26 6.53 1.39
N THR A 339 9.41 6.13 0.84
CA THR A 339 10.67 5.90 1.59
C THR A 339 11.76 6.95 1.31
N SER A 340 11.56 7.80 0.29
CA SER A 340 12.59 8.72 -0.22
C SER A 340 13.23 9.59 0.85
N ARG A 341 14.56 9.47 0.96
CA ARG A 341 15.44 10.24 1.87
C ARG A 341 15.08 10.14 3.37
N LYS A 342 14.21 9.20 3.77
CA LYS A 342 13.75 9.06 5.15
C LYS A 342 14.88 8.69 6.12
N SER A 343 14.66 9.00 7.40
CA SER A 343 15.64 8.76 8.48
C SER A 343 16.04 7.30 8.59
N VAL A 344 15.13 6.34 8.36
CA VAL A 344 15.43 4.91 8.37
C VAL A 344 16.63 4.57 7.49
N ILE A 345 16.71 5.10 6.27
CA ILE A 345 17.84 4.88 5.35
C ILE A 345 19.13 5.45 5.94
N GLY A 346 19.08 6.68 6.46
CA GLY A 346 20.25 7.32 7.06
C GLY A 346 20.75 6.62 8.32
N LEU A 347 19.84 6.10 9.14
CA LEU A 347 20.18 5.36 10.36
C LEU A 347 20.75 3.97 10.04
N THR A 348 20.23 3.30 9.01
CA THR A 348 20.74 1.99 8.56
C THR A 348 22.10 2.09 7.90
N LEU A 349 22.35 3.12 7.08
CA LEU A 349 23.58 3.25 6.31
C LEU A 349 24.62 4.18 6.95
N GLY A 350 24.25 4.94 7.98
CA GLY A 350 25.10 5.98 8.57
C GLY A 350 25.30 7.21 7.68
N LEU A 351 24.33 7.53 6.81
CA LEU A 351 24.47 8.56 5.76
C LEU A 351 23.61 9.83 5.99
N PRO A 352 24.15 11.02 5.63
CA PRO A 352 23.38 12.26 5.63
C PRO A 352 22.26 12.23 4.57
N VAL A 353 21.29 13.14 4.68
CA VAL A 353 20.09 13.15 3.80
C VAL A 353 20.41 13.26 2.30
N THR A 354 21.53 13.91 1.96
CA THR A 354 22.02 14.13 0.59
C THR A 354 22.63 12.89 -0.06
N GLU A 355 22.95 11.87 0.72
CA GLU A 355 23.65 10.65 0.27
C GLU A 355 22.76 9.41 0.50
N ARG A 356 21.44 9.54 0.30
CA ARG A 356 20.47 8.46 0.53
C ARG A 356 19.89 7.89 -0.76
N LEU A 357 20.50 8.18 -1.91
CA LEU A 357 19.94 7.79 -3.20
C LEU A 357 19.90 6.27 -3.37
N GLU A 358 21.02 5.59 -3.08
CA GLU A 358 21.18 4.14 -3.20
C GLU A 358 20.29 3.40 -2.21
N GLY A 359 20.25 3.89 -0.96
CA GLY A 359 19.33 3.36 0.05
C GLY A 359 17.86 3.57 -0.34
N THR A 360 17.52 4.71 -0.96
CA THR A 360 16.17 4.92 -1.49
C THR A 360 15.88 3.93 -2.62
N ALA A 361 16.78 3.78 -3.59
CA ALA A 361 16.65 2.83 -4.69
C ALA A 361 16.42 1.39 -4.19
N ALA A 362 17.16 0.96 -3.16
CA ALA A 362 16.99 -0.35 -2.55
C ALA A 362 15.59 -0.53 -1.96
N THR A 363 15.10 0.45 -1.19
CA THR A 363 13.75 0.36 -0.61
C THR A 363 12.65 0.40 -1.67
N VAL A 364 12.85 1.15 -2.76
CA VAL A 364 11.91 1.22 -3.89
C VAL A 364 11.86 -0.12 -4.62
N ALA A 365 13.00 -0.70 -4.99
CA ALA A 365 13.07 -1.99 -5.67
C ALA A 365 12.41 -3.11 -4.83
N VAL A 366 12.73 -3.18 -3.53
CA VAL A 366 12.10 -4.13 -2.60
C VAL A 366 10.60 -3.86 -2.48
N GLY A 367 10.19 -2.60 -2.31
CA GLY A 367 8.79 -2.22 -2.23
C GLY A 367 7.98 -2.66 -3.46
N ILE A 368 8.51 -2.42 -4.65
CA ILE A 368 7.88 -2.84 -5.91
C ILE A 368 7.80 -4.36 -5.98
N SER A 369 8.86 -5.09 -5.61
CA SER A 369 8.86 -6.57 -5.52
C SER A 369 7.83 -7.13 -4.54
N LYS A 370 7.43 -6.33 -3.55
CA LYS A 370 6.42 -6.66 -2.55
C LYS A 370 5.03 -6.08 -2.85
N GLY A 371 4.85 -5.49 -4.04
CA GLY A 371 3.54 -5.07 -4.54
C GLY A 371 3.21 -3.59 -4.38
N ALA A 372 4.19 -2.71 -4.15
CA ALA A 372 3.96 -1.26 -4.25
C ALA A 372 3.59 -0.87 -5.69
N ASP A 373 2.47 -0.17 -5.86
CA ASP A 373 1.96 0.29 -7.15
C ASP A 373 2.35 1.73 -7.45
N LEU A 374 2.54 2.55 -6.41
CA LEU A 374 2.87 3.97 -6.52
C LEU A 374 4.05 4.30 -5.60
N ILE A 375 5.05 5.01 -6.12
CA ILE A 375 6.26 5.35 -5.38
C ILE A 375 6.37 6.86 -5.21
N ARG A 376 6.42 7.34 -3.96
CA ARG A 376 6.49 8.77 -3.63
C ARG A 376 7.93 9.21 -3.35
N VAL A 377 8.49 10.06 -4.22
CA VAL A 377 9.94 10.33 -4.28
C VAL A 377 10.32 11.78 -4.57
N HIS A 378 11.50 12.18 -4.10
CA HIS A 378 12.14 13.45 -4.45
C HIS A 378 12.96 13.34 -5.75
N ASP A 379 13.71 12.24 -5.91
CA ASP A 379 14.62 11.96 -7.01
C ASP A 379 13.90 11.19 -8.13
N VAL A 380 13.01 11.89 -8.86
CA VAL A 380 12.07 11.28 -9.83
C VAL A 380 12.81 10.51 -10.92
N LYS A 381 13.80 11.13 -11.57
CA LYS A 381 14.56 10.53 -12.68
C LYS A 381 15.17 9.18 -12.33
N GLU A 382 15.88 9.12 -11.20
CA GLU A 382 16.58 7.93 -10.73
C GLU A 382 15.57 6.86 -10.33
N MET A 383 14.52 7.22 -9.60
CA MET A 383 13.53 6.25 -9.11
C MET A 383 12.62 5.75 -10.22
N ALA A 384 12.33 6.55 -11.25
CA ALA A 384 11.62 6.08 -12.45
C ALA A 384 12.43 5.01 -13.20
N ARG A 385 13.77 5.14 -13.26
CA ARG A 385 14.66 4.12 -13.84
C ARG A 385 14.69 2.84 -13.01
N VAL A 386 14.79 2.98 -11.68
CA VAL A 386 14.75 1.83 -10.75
C VAL A 386 13.43 1.10 -10.87
N ALA A 387 12.31 1.82 -10.88
CA ALA A 387 10.98 1.25 -11.01
C ALA A 387 10.83 0.49 -12.33
N ARG A 388 11.19 1.12 -13.45
CA ARG A 388 11.14 0.48 -14.78
C ARG A 388 11.98 -0.79 -14.87
N MET A 389 13.18 -0.79 -14.30
CA MET A 389 14.04 -1.97 -14.30
C MET A 389 13.49 -3.05 -13.37
N THR A 390 12.91 -2.67 -12.23
CA THR A 390 12.28 -3.62 -11.30
C THR A 390 11.05 -4.26 -11.95
N ASP A 391 10.18 -3.47 -12.57
CA ASP A 391 9.00 -3.97 -13.29
C ASP A 391 9.38 -4.96 -14.40
N ALA A 392 10.47 -4.71 -15.14
CA ALA A 392 10.97 -5.64 -16.15
C ALA A 392 11.34 -7.02 -15.57
N LEU A 393 11.73 -7.09 -14.29
CA LEU A 393 12.09 -8.34 -13.61
C LEU A 393 10.86 -9.07 -13.07
N ILE A 394 9.86 -8.36 -12.56
CA ILE A 394 8.80 -8.98 -11.73
C ILE A 394 7.38 -8.84 -12.31
N ARG A 395 7.12 -7.90 -13.23
CA ARG A 395 5.80 -7.66 -13.85
C ARG A 395 5.87 -8.10 -15.32
N VAL A 396 5.98 -9.42 -15.52
CA VAL A 396 6.28 -10.05 -16.84
C VAL A 396 5.25 -9.73 -17.95
N HIS A 397 4.07 -9.18 -17.63
CA HIS A 397 3.09 -8.73 -18.63
C HIS A 397 3.33 -7.30 -19.15
N ALA A 398 4.27 -6.54 -18.58
CA ALA A 398 4.49 -5.12 -18.89
C ALA A 398 5.52 -4.85 -20.00
N TYR A 399 6.30 -5.86 -20.37
CA TYR A 399 7.36 -5.77 -21.38
C TYR A 399 7.06 -6.69 -22.58
N THR A 400 6.05 -6.34 -23.35
CA THR A 400 6.06 -6.63 -24.79
C THR A 400 6.66 -5.40 -25.45
N GLY A 401 7.94 -5.52 -25.85
CA GLY A 401 8.75 -4.43 -26.38
C GLY A 401 8.23 -3.77 -27.65
#